data_AF-A0A074LK66-F1
#
_entry.id   AF-A0A074LK66-F1
#
_cell.length_a   1.000
_cell.length_b   1.000
_cell.length_c   1.000
_cell.angle_alpha   90.00
_cell.angle_beta   90.00
_cell.angle_gamma   90.00
#
_symmetry.space_group_name_H-M   'P 1'
#
loop_
_entity.id
_entity.type
_entity.pdbx_description
1 polymer ?
#
loop_
_entity_poly.entity_id
_entity_poly.type
_entity_poly.pdbx_seq_one_letter_code
_entity_poly.pdbx_strand_id
1 'polypeptide(L)'
;MKFEFEWNGDQLAEAVKQAANEAVQEGAKIVLNDCKPPKKTGRLAESGHIEPWKVQSHGTVGASVVYDAPHAHLVHELPAGKHLHNGEEKWLERASERQREAVLEVYESKVGGVLNANR
;
A
#
# COMPACT_ATOMS: atom_id res chain seq x y z
N MET A 1 -23.62 -41.59 15.55
CA MET A 1 -22.39 -40.88 15.16
C MET A 1 -22.74 -39.40 15.12
N LYS A 2 -22.28 -38.60 16.09
CA LYS A 2 -22.42 -37.14 16.06
C LYS A 2 -21.21 -36.60 15.33
N PHE A 3 -21.43 -35.92 14.21
CA PHE A 3 -20.42 -35.07 13.59
C PHE A 3 -20.53 -33.70 14.27
N GLU A 4 -19.53 -33.33 15.05
CA GLU A 4 -19.36 -31.95 15.50
C GLU A 4 -18.54 -31.23 14.43
N PHE A 5 -19.15 -30.20 13.83
CA PHE A 5 -18.48 -29.31 12.90
C PHE A 5 -17.96 -28.12 13.72
N GLU A 6 -16.68 -28.14 14.07
CA GLU A 6 -16.04 -26.99 14.73
C GLU A 6 -15.80 -25.90 13.67
N TRP A 7 -16.70 -24.92 13.64
CA TRP A 7 -16.54 -23.73 12.81
C TRP A 7 -15.49 -22.80 13.40
N ASN A 8 -14.39 -22.58 12.68
CA ASN A 8 -13.23 -21.84 13.16
C ASN A 8 -13.20 -20.37 12.68
N GLY A 9 -14.37 -19.73 12.64
CA GLY A 9 -14.56 -18.42 12.00
C GLY A 9 -13.71 -17.29 12.56
N ASP A 10 -13.47 -17.27 13.88
CA ASP A 10 -12.67 -16.22 14.52
C ASP A 10 -11.19 -16.32 14.15
N GLN A 11 -10.66 -17.54 14.06
CA GLN A 11 -9.27 -17.77 13.64
C GLN A 11 -9.08 -17.38 12.17
N LEU A 12 -10.05 -17.71 11.31
CA LEU A 12 -10.03 -17.29 9.90
C LEU A 12 -10.11 -15.77 9.78
N ALA A 13 -10.94 -15.10 10.57
CA ALA A 13 -11.08 -13.65 10.54
C ALA A 13 -9.76 -12.95 10.91
N GLU A 14 -9.08 -13.40 11.96
CA GLU A 14 -7.77 -12.83 12.34
C GLU A 14 -6.68 -13.14 11.32
N ALA A 15 -6.65 -14.36 10.76
CA ALA A 15 -5.70 -14.72 9.70
C ALA A 15 -5.89 -13.84 8.44
N VAL A 16 -7.13 -13.62 8.01
CA VAL A 16 -7.46 -12.75 6.88
C VAL A 16 -7.04 -11.31 7.17
N LYS A 17 -7.30 -10.81 8.37
CA LYS A 17 -6.92 -9.46 8.79
C LYS A 17 -5.40 -9.27 8.82
N GLN A 18 -4.65 -10.26 9.29
CA GLN A 18 -3.19 -10.23 9.25
C GLN A 18 -2.68 -10.23 7.80
N ALA A 19 -3.18 -11.15 6.96
CA ALA A 19 -2.80 -11.23 5.55
C ALA A 19 -3.13 -9.93 4.79
N ALA A 20 -4.27 -9.32 5.08
CA ALA A 20 -4.65 -8.02 4.51
C ALA A 20 -3.67 -6.92 4.94
N ASN A 21 -3.28 -6.86 6.22
CA ASN A 21 -2.30 -5.88 6.72
C ASN A 21 -0.94 -6.01 6.03
N GLU A 22 -0.49 -7.24 5.82
CA GLU A 22 0.75 -7.50 5.08
C GLU A 22 0.61 -7.10 3.60
N ALA A 23 -0.51 -7.44 2.96
CA ALA A 23 -0.75 -7.12 1.57
C ALA A 23 -0.77 -5.61 1.30
N VAL A 24 -1.39 -4.81 2.15
CA VAL A 24 -1.40 -3.35 1.97
C VAL A 24 -0.03 -2.71 2.20
N GLN A 25 0.76 -3.22 3.15
CA GLN A 25 2.12 -2.71 3.39
C GLN A 25 3.05 -3.04 2.23
N GLU A 26 2.99 -4.27 1.73
CA GLU A 26 3.80 -4.71 0.60
C GLU A 26 3.37 -4.01 -0.70
N GLY A 27 2.06 -3.86 -0.93
CA GLY A 27 1.54 -3.07 -2.04
C GLY A 27 1.99 -1.62 -2.01
N ALA A 28 1.91 -0.95 -0.84
CA ALA A 28 2.42 0.41 -0.66
C ALA A 28 3.94 0.50 -0.93
N LYS A 29 4.70 -0.55 -0.60
CA LYS A 29 6.14 -0.62 -0.89
C LYS A 29 6.44 -0.73 -2.37
N ILE A 30 5.66 -1.51 -3.11
CA ILE A 30 5.79 -1.62 -4.57
C ILE A 30 5.56 -0.24 -5.20
N VAL A 31 4.50 0.46 -4.79
CA VAL A 31 4.18 1.81 -5.27
C VAL A 31 5.32 2.78 -4.95
N LEU A 32 5.79 2.81 -3.70
CA LEU A 32 6.89 3.70 -3.28
C LEU A 32 8.20 3.40 -4.04
N ASN A 33 8.47 2.15 -4.41
CA ASN A 33 9.68 1.80 -5.16
C ASN A 33 9.61 2.19 -6.65
N ASP A 34 8.42 2.20 -7.24
CA ASP A 34 8.21 2.61 -8.65
C ASP A 34 8.15 4.13 -8.83
N CYS A 35 7.95 4.85 -7.73
CA CYS A 35 7.92 6.30 -7.71
C CYS A 35 9.20 6.94 -8.25
N LYS A 36 9.04 7.93 -9.12
CA LYS A 36 10.15 8.73 -9.69
C LYS A 36 10.04 10.20 -9.26
N PRO A 37 10.37 10.51 -8.00
CA PRO A 37 10.40 11.89 -7.54
C PRO A 37 11.51 12.70 -8.24
N PRO A 38 11.43 14.04 -8.26
CA PRO A 38 12.48 14.90 -8.80
C PRO A 38 13.86 14.63 -8.17
N LYS A 39 14.84 14.24 -8.99
CA LYS A 39 16.18 13.80 -8.51
C LYS A 39 17.06 14.92 -7.94
N LYS A 40 16.81 16.20 -8.29
CA LYS A 40 17.74 17.30 -8.00
C LYS A 40 17.75 17.73 -6.53
N THR A 41 16.67 17.52 -5.77
CA THR A 41 16.65 17.84 -4.34
C THR A 41 17.21 16.72 -3.47
N GLY A 42 17.44 15.52 -4.03
CA GLY A 42 18.03 14.34 -3.39
C GLY A 42 17.19 13.72 -2.26
N ARG A 43 16.58 14.56 -1.43
CA ARG A 43 15.91 14.18 -0.18
C ARG A 43 14.56 13.52 -0.41
N LEU A 44 13.84 13.83 -1.49
CA LEU A 44 12.47 13.31 -1.67
C LEU A 44 12.45 11.82 -2.02
N ALA A 45 13.43 11.35 -2.81
CA ALA A 45 13.59 9.93 -3.13
C ALA A 45 13.90 9.10 -1.88
N GLU A 46 14.58 9.69 -0.91
CA GLU A 46 15.06 9.03 0.31
C GLU A 46 14.14 9.25 1.51
N SER A 47 13.25 10.24 1.48
CA SER A 47 12.37 10.61 2.60
C SER A 47 11.06 9.85 2.62
N GLY A 48 10.87 8.89 1.72
CA GLY A 48 9.63 8.12 1.61
C GLY A 48 9.62 6.92 2.54
N HIS A 49 8.54 6.76 3.30
CA HIS A 49 8.31 5.57 4.11
C HIS A 49 6.84 5.16 4.09
N ILE A 50 6.57 3.98 4.65
CA ILE A 50 5.23 3.40 4.70
C ILE A 50 4.75 3.46 6.15
N GLU A 51 3.60 4.07 6.37
CA GLU A 51 2.93 4.07 7.66
C GLU A 51 1.68 3.21 7.61
N PRO A 52 1.65 2.06 8.30
CA PRO A 52 0.43 1.28 8.42
C PRO A 52 -0.61 2.08 9.22
N TRP A 53 -1.88 1.98 8.82
CA TRP A 53 -2.96 2.65 9.52
C TRP A 53 -3.13 2.05 10.90
N LYS A 54 -2.86 2.87 11.92
CA LYS A 54 -3.19 2.56 13.30
C LYS A 54 -4.69 2.73 13.46
N VAL A 55 -5.43 1.65 13.15
CA VAL A 55 -6.84 1.36 13.47
C VAL A 55 -7.71 2.59 13.80
N GLN A 56 -8.70 2.87 12.93
CA GLN A 56 -9.84 3.82 13.05
C GLN A 56 -9.80 5.18 12.31
N SER A 57 -8.74 5.59 11.61
CA SER A 57 -8.79 6.87 10.87
C SER A 57 -9.42 6.78 9.46
N HIS A 58 -9.19 5.68 8.72
CA HIS A 58 -9.56 5.61 7.29
C HIS A 58 -10.08 4.24 6.80
N GLY A 59 -10.10 3.20 7.65
CA GLY A 59 -10.57 1.85 7.30
C GLY A 59 -10.06 0.77 8.27
N THR A 60 -10.47 -0.48 8.06
CA THR A 60 -10.07 -1.63 8.91
C THR A 60 -8.61 -2.04 8.69
N VAL A 61 -8.12 -1.89 7.46
CA VAL A 61 -6.75 -2.20 7.04
C VAL A 61 -6.33 -1.20 5.98
N GLY A 62 -5.12 -0.67 6.07
CA GLY A 62 -4.55 0.25 5.08
C GLY A 62 -3.14 0.69 5.43
N ALA A 63 -2.49 1.34 4.49
CA ALA A 63 -1.18 1.93 4.66
C ALA A 63 -1.08 3.23 3.85
N SER A 64 -0.35 4.20 4.38
CA SER A 64 -0.04 5.46 3.70
C SER A 64 1.41 5.47 3.26
N VAL A 65 1.68 5.99 2.07
CA VAL A 65 3.04 6.41 1.69
C VAL A 65 3.23 7.84 2.17
N VAL A 66 4.22 8.05 3.02
CA VAL A 66 4.49 9.33 3.70
C VAL A 66 5.86 9.83 3.28
N TYR A 67 6.01 11.15 3.17
CA TYR A 67 7.28 11.80 2.88
C TYR A 67 7.61 12.83 3.95
N ASP A 68 8.80 12.73 4.55
CA ASP A 68 9.26 13.67 5.57
C ASP A 68 9.75 15.01 5.00
N ALA A 69 10.06 15.04 3.70
CA ALA A 69 10.56 16.23 3.05
C ALA A 69 9.48 17.33 3.06
N PRO A 70 9.73 18.53 3.63
CA PRO A 70 8.73 19.59 3.70
C PRO A 70 8.18 20.04 2.34
N HIS A 71 8.89 19.78 1.25
CA HIS A 71 8.44 20.11 -0.10
C HIS A 71 7.61 19.00 -0.77
N ALA A 72 7.42 17.84 -0.13
CA ALA A 72 6.67 16.72 -0.67
C ALA A 72 5.17 17.04 -0.84
N HIS A 73 4.58 17.79 0.09
CA HIS A 73 3.16 18.18 0.02
C HIS A 73 2.85 19.03 -1.22
N LEU A 74 3.71 20.00 -1.55
CA LEU A 74 3.56 20.87 -2.73
C LEU A 74 3.58 20.06 -4.03
N VAL A 75 4.29 18.94 -4.04
CA VAL A 75 4.43 18.06 -5.21
C VAL A 75 3.19 17.15 -5.36
N HIS A 76 2.47 16.85 -4.28
CA HIS A 76 1.20 16.11 -4.33
C HIS A 76 -0.01 16.98 -4.64
N GLU A 77 -0.04 18.20 -4.13
CA GLU A 77 -1.25 19.03 -4.14
C GLU A 77 -1.36 20.01 -5.31
N LEU A 78 -0.32 20.17 -6.14
CA LEU A 78 -0.36 21.09 -7.27
C LEU A 78 -0.77 20.38 -8.57
N PRO A 79 -2.06 20.42 -8.99
CA PRO A 79 -2.54 19.80 -10.24
C PRO A 79 -1.94 20.44 -11.51
N ALA A 80 -1.39 21.65 -11.42
CA ALA A 80 -0.67 22.34 -12.49
C ALA A 80 0.86 22.36 -12.27
N GLY A 81 1.35 21.67 -11.24
CA GLY A 81 2.75 21.61 -10.85
C GLY A 81 3.56 20.74 -11.80
N LYS A 82 3.79 21.20 -13.03
CA LYS A 82 4.84 20.66 -13.89
C LYS A 82 6.15 20.78 -13.13
N HIS A 83 6.75 19.65 -12.77
CA HIS A 83 8.08 19.66 -12.18
C HIS A 83 9.02 20.40 -13.12
N LEU A 84 9.77 21.38 -12.59
CA LEU A 84 10.70 22.15 -13.39
C LEU A 84 11.75 21.25 -14.07
N HIS A 85 12.00 20.04 -13.55
CA HIS A 85 13.04 19.13 -14.04
C HIS A 85 12.72 17.64 -13.80
N ASN A 86 12.59 16.84 -14.88
CA ASN A 86 12.66 15.36 -14.99
C ASN A 86 11.94 14.47 -13.94
N GLY A 87 11.06 15.01 -13.09
CA GLY A 87 10.20 14.24 -12.18
C GLY A 87 8.83 13.98 -12.80
N GLU A 88 8.17 12.89 -12.38
CA GLU A 88 6.81 12.59 -12.82
C GLU A 88 5.79 13.46 -12.09
N GLU A 89 4.87 14.10 -12.83
CA GLU A 89 3.68 14.71 -12.22
C GLU A 89 2.88 13.62 -11.51
N LYS A 90 2.35 13.95 -10.33
CA LYS A 90 1.51 13.02 -9.54
C LYS A 90 2.14 11.63 -9.38
N TRP A 91 3.44 11.57 -9.22
CA TRP A 91 4.28 10.38 -9.12
C TRP A 91 3.74 9.24 -8.22
N LEU A 92 3.06 9.50 -7.09
CA LEU A 92 2.38 8.42 -6.32
C LEU A 92 1.16 7.86 -7.08
N GLU A 93 0.30 8.72 -7.63
CA GLU A 93 -0.88 8.28 -8.39
C GLU A 93 -0.44 7.52 -9.64
N ARG A 94 0.58 8.03 -10.35
CA ARG A 94 1.14 7.38 -11.55
C ARG A 94 1.82 6.05 -11.23
N ALA A 95 2.59 5.97 -10.14
CA ALA A 95 3.16 4.71 -9.69
C ALA A 95 2.06 3.72 -9.29
N SER A 96 1.00 4.18 -8.61
CA SER A 96 -0.15 3.35 -8.25
C SER A 96 -0.90 2.84 -9.49
N GLU A 97 -1.07 3.66 -10.51
CA GLU A 97 -1.68 3.27 -11.79
C GLU A 97 -0.84 2.20 -12.49
N ARG A 98 0.49 2.39 -12.58
CA ARG A 98 1.40 1.46 -13.26
C ARG A 98 1.54 0.12 -12.51
N GLN A 99 1.59 0.17 -11.19
CA GLN A 99 1.81 -1.01 -10.35
C GLN A 99 0.51 -1.66 -9.87
N ARG A 100 -0.64 -1.24 -10.40
CA ARG A 100 -1.95 -1.76 -9.99
C ARG A 100 -2.03 -3.27 -10.04
N GLU A 101 -1.57 -3.88 -11.14
CA GLU A 101 -1.61 -5.34 -11.32
C GLU A 101 -0.72 -6.05 -10.28
N ALA A 102 0.52 -5.59 -10.10
CA ALA A 102 1.43 -6.15 -9.10
C ALA A 102 0.86 -6.05 -7.67
N VAL A 103 0.19 -4.95 -7.33
CA VAL A 103 -0.47 -4.80 -6.02
C VAL A 103 -1.66 -5.76 -5.87
N LEU A 104 -2.43 -5.99 -6.94
CA LEU A 104 -3.52 -6.96 -6.93
C LEU A 104 -3.01 -8.40 -6.79
N GLU A 105 -1.91 -8.75 -7.45
CA GLU A 105 -1.27 -10.06 -7.29
C GLU A 105 -0.82 -10.32 -5.84
N VAL A 106 -0.27 -9.31 -5.16
CA VAL A 106 0.07 -9.42 -3.73
C VAL A 106 -1.17 -9.69 -2.88
N TYR A 107 -2.27 -8.99 -3.15
CA TYR A 107 -3.54 -9.21 -2.46
C TYR A 107 -4.07 -10.63 -2.69
N GLU A 108 -4.11 -11.09 -3.95
CA GLU A 108 -4.58 -12.43 -4.31
C GLU A 108 -3.70 -13.52 -3.67
N SER A 109 -2.37 -13.36 -3.71
CA SER A 109 -1.44 -14.31 -3.12
C SER A 109 -1.61 -14.41 -1.61
N LYS A 110 -1.75 -13.28 -0.89
CA LYS A 110 -1.81 -13.28 0.57
C LYS A 110 -3.21 -13.57 1.09
N VAL A 111 -4.19 -12.75 0.71
CA VAL A 111 -5.56 -12.85 1.22
C VAL A 111 -6.28 -14.03 0.57
N GLY A 112 -6.18 -14.16 -0.77
CA GLY A 112 -6.72 -15.31 -1.49
C GLY A 112 -6.07 -16.62 -1.07
N GLY A 113 -4.75 -16.61 -0.82
CA GLY A 113 -4.03 -17.76 -0.26
C GLY A 113 -4.60 -18.25 1.08
N VAL A 114 -4.86 -17.33 2.02
CA VAL A 114 -5.49 -17.67 3.31
C VAL A 114 -6.90 -18.23 3.12
N LEU A 115 -7.72 -17.61 2.27
CA LEU A 115 -9.09 -18.08 2.03
C LEU A 115 -9.13 -19.47 1.38
N ASN A 116 -8.21 -19.75 0.45
CA ASN A 116 -8.14 -21.04 -0.24
C ASN A 116 -7.59 -22.16 0.64
N ALA A 117 -6.68 -21.84 1.57
CA ALA A 117 -6.13 -22.81 2.53
C ALA A 117 -7.14 -23.24 3.62
N ASN A 118 -8.24 -22.51 3.78
CA ASN A 118 -9.27 -22.74 4.79
C ASN A 118 -10.65 -23.09 4.17
N ARG A 119 -10.66 -23.55 2.92
CA ARG A 119 -11.84 -24.11 2.23
C ARG A 119 -11.91 -25.61 2.42
#